data_AF-A0A8C9MYL9-F1
#
_entry.id   AF-A0A8C9MYL9-F1
#
_cell.length_a   1.000
_cell.length_b   1.000
_cell.length_c   1.000
_cell.angle_alpha   90.00
_cell.angle_beta   90.00
_cell.angle_gamma   90.00
#
_symmetry.space_group_name_H-M   'P 1'
#
loop_
_entity.id
_entity.type
_entity.pdbx_description
1 polymer ?
#
loop_
_entity_poly.entity_id
_entity_poly.type
_entity_poly.pdbx_seq_one_letter_code
_entity_poly.pdbx_strand_id
1 'polypeptide(L)'
;MSVLLIEPFYGGSHEQLMDLLQEELQEDCVLCTLPAKKWHWKARTSALYFMQTVPTSSKYRILFASSVLNLAELAALRPDLGKLKKVLYFHENQLAYPVQKCQERDFQYGYNQILSCLVADVVVFNSAFNMESFLKSIGKFMKLIPDHRPKDLERIIRPKCQVLYFPVRFPDVSRFMPEHKLARLGKVIGVKRNGDAYQSEGLPGQQESRAVMKTSDAHPESGLCEPQPGLCTTQHEGLPSPAAAPVQAEAPESTNPCQGEDKQRLTFNLSNILSGLDYQQRPLHIAWPHRWIEAVHCGCYPLCPKALVYPEIFPAEYLYSTPEQLFKRLQNFCKRPDIVRRHLYKRRFAAVAGS
;
A
#
# COMPACT_ATOMS: atom_id res chain seq x y z
N MET A 1 -19.23 -7.50 22.09
CA MET A 1 -19.21 -8.68 21.21
C MET A 1 -17.88 -8.76 20.46
N SER A 2 -17.01 -9.72 20.80
CA SER A 2 -15.61 -9.68 20.35
C SER A 2 -15.44 -9.96 18.85
N VAL A 3 -14.65 -9.10 18.20
CA VAL A 3 -14.23 -9.16 16.79
C VAL A 3 -12.74 -9.56 16.71
N LEU A 4 -12.45 -10.63 15.97
CA LEU A 4 -11.07 -11.03 15.68
C LEU A 4 -10.60 -10.37 14.38
N LEU A 5 -9.57 -9.52 14.44
CA LEU A 5 -8.92 -8.89 13.29
C LEU A 5 -7.65 -9.68 12.93
N ILE A 6 -7.47 -10.08 11.67
CA ILE A 6 -6.30 -10.84 11.19
C ILE A 6 -5.63 -10.16 9.99
N GLU A 7 -4.36 -9.80 10.12
CA GLU A 7 -3.57 -9.17 9.05
C GLU A 7 -2.22 -9.86 8.82
N PRO A 8 -2.12 -10.72 7.79
CA PRO A 8 -0.86 -11.33 7.33
C PRO A 8 0.25 -10.36 6.90
N PHE A 9 -0.10 -9.13 6.52
CA PHE A 9 0.82 -8.13 5.97
C PHE A 9 0.64 -6.77 6.65
N TYR A 10 0.86 -6.72 7.96
CA TYR A 10 0.69 -5.51 8.75
C TYR A 10 1.82 -4.51 8.46
N GLY A 11 1.47 -3.48 7.69
CA GLY A 11 2.29 -2.33 7.33
C GLY A 11 1.65 -1.43 6.26
N GLY A 12 1.86 -0.12 6.33
CA GLY A 12 1.38 0.83 5.34
C GLY A 12 -0.15 0.93 5.31
N SER A 13 -0.79 0.61 4.17
CA SER A 13 -2.26 0.71 4.07
C SER A 13 -3.00 -0.31 4.92
N HIS A 14 -2.38 -1.45 5.19
CA HIS A 14 -2.96 -2.55 5.98
C HIS A 14 -2.97 -2.21 7.47
N GLU A 15 -1.81 -1.80 7.98
CA GLU A 15 -1.61 -1.20 9.31
C GLU A 15 -2.59 -0.05 9.55
N GLN A 16 -2.60 0.97 8.69
CA GLN A 16 -3.53 2.11 8.78
C GLN A 16 -5.02 1.73 8.83
N LEU A 17 -5.44 0.62 8.22
CA LEU A 17 -6.82 0.12 8.32
C LEU A 17 -7.07 -0.63 9.63
N MET A 18 -6.15 -1.52 10.02
CA MET A 18 -6.29 -2.35 11.22
C MET A 18 -6.21 -1.50 12.50
N ASP A 19 -5.33 -0.48 12.51
CA ASP A 19 -5.20 0.47 13.61
C ASP A 19 -6.48 1.27 13.80
N LEU A 20 -7.05 1.80 12.70
CA LEU A 20 -8.35 2.47 12.73
C LEU A 20 -9.46 1.52 13.24
N LEU A 21 -9.54 0.29 12.73
CA LEU A 21 -10.54 -0.66 13.20
C LEU A 21 -10.35 -1.02 14.68
N GLN A 22 -9.12 -1.05 15.18
CA GLN A 22 -8.82 -1.27 16.59
C GLN A 22 -9.17 -0.05 17.47
N GLU A 23 -8.90 1.18 17.01
CA GLU A 23 -9.29 2.41 17.71
C GLU A 23 -10.82 2.58 17.81
N GLU A 24 -11.56 2.23 16.77
CA GLU A 24 -13.03 2.39 16.71
C GLU A 24 -13.77 1.22 17.41
N LEU A 25 -13.17 0.03 17.51
CA LEU A 25 -13.76 -1.15 18.19
C LEU A 25 -13.27 -1.36 19.64
N GLN A 26 -12.13 -0.77 20.01
CA GLN A 26 -11.58 -0.75 21.37
C GLN A 26 -11.46 -2.17 21.99
N GLU A 27 -11.81 -2.32 23.27
CA GLU A 27 -11.80 -3.58 24.04
C GLU A 27 -12.65 -4.72 23.42
N ASP A 28 -13.49 -4.42 22.44
CA ASP A 28 -14.32 -5.40 21.75
C ASP A 28 -13.63 -6.02 20.52
N CYS A 29 -12.32 -5.81 20.33
CA CYS A 29 -11.54 -6.47 19.29
C CYS A 29 -10.25 -7.14 19.80
N VAL A 30 -9.75 -8.11 19.04
CA VAL A 30 -8.44 -8.75 19.23
C VAL A 30 -7.71 -8.74 17.88
N LEU A 31 -6.53 -8.13 17.83
CA LEU A 31 -5.72 -8.00 16.61
C LEU A 31 -4.60 -9.05 16.56
N CYS A 32 -4.49 -9.78 15.44
CA CYS A 32 -3.46 -10.78 15.17
C CYS A 32 -2.73 -10.44 13.87
N THR A 33 -1.46 -10.06 13.97
CA THR A 33 -0.68 -9.48 12.86
C THR A 33 0.56 -10.30 12.50
N LEU A 34 1.04 -10.08 11.28
CA LEU A 34 2.34 -10.52 10.81
C LEU A 34 3.05 -9.35 10.08
N PRO A 35 4.35 -9.09 10.32
CA PRO A 35 5.03 -7.93 9.73
C PRO A 35 4.98 -7.91 8.20
N ALA A 36 4.83 -6.72 7.61
CA ALA A 36 4.82 -6.44 6.17
C ALA A 36 6.16 -6.71 5.44
N LYS A 37 6.64 -7.95 5.49
CA LYS A 37 7.84 -8.45 4.82
C LYS A 37 7.51 -9.76 4.10
N LYS A 38 8.03 -9.93 2.88
CA LYS A 38 7.85 -11.12 2.03
C LYS A 38 6.36 -11.49 1.80
N TRP A 39 5.54 -10.57 1.27
CA TRP A 39 4.09 -10.76 1.09
C TRP A 39 3.71 -12.07 0.38
N HIS A 40 4.48 -12.47 -0.64
CA HIS A 40 4.37 -13.76 -1.34
C HIS A 40 4.27 -14.97 -0.39
N TRP A 41 5.05 -14.98 0.69
CA TRP A 41 5.02 -16.03 1.70
C TRP A 41 3.82 -15.87 2.65
N LYS A 42 3.48 -14.63 3.03
CA LYS A 42 2.29 -14.33 3.84
C LYS A 42 1.01 -14.85 3.18
N ALA A 43 0.88 -14.68 1.86
CA ALA A 43 -0.25 -15.15 1.07
C ALA A 43 -0.32 -16.68 0.88
N ARG A 44 0.71 -17.43 1.29
CA ARG A 44 0.79 -18.90 1.20
C ARG A 44 0.82 -19.62 2.55
N THR A 45 1.31 -18.98 3.62
CA THR A 45 1.58 -19.67 4.91
C THR A 45 1.00 -18.99 6.15
N SER A 46 0.35 -17.82 6.01
CA SER A 46 -0.22 -17.12 7.18
C SER A 46 -1.33 -17.90 7.88
N ALA A 47 -2.15 -18.66 7.15
CA ALA A 47 -3.18 -19.51 7.76
C ALA A 47 -2.58 -20.58 8.69
N LEU A 48 -1.48 -21.22 8.28
CA LEU A 48 -0.75 -22.20 9.09
C LEU A 48 -0.15 -21.58 10.36
N TYR A 49 0.34 -20.34 10.29
CA TYR A 49 0.80 -19.60 11.46
C TYR A 49 -0.36 -19.21 12.40
N PHE A 50 -1.43 -18.63 11.84
CA PHE A 50 -2.55 -18.13 12.64
C PHE A 50 -3.41 -19.24 13.25
N MET A 51 -3.46 -20.45 12.68
CA MET A 51 -4.15 -21.56 13.35
C MET A 51 -3.51 -21.93 14.70
N GLN A 52 -2.20 -21.70 14.87
CA GLN A 52 -1.46 -21.93 16.11
C GLN A 52 -1.48 -20.71 17.04
N THR A 53 -1.43 -19.49 16.50
CA THR A 53 -1.20 -18.26 17.28
C THR A 53 -2.45 -17.44 17.60
N VAL A 54 -3.57 -17.62 16.89
CA VAL A 54 -4.84 -16.98 17.25
C VAL A 54 -5.37 -17.61 18.55
N PRO A 55 -5.49 -16.85 19.66
CA PRO A 55 -5.89 -17.42 20.94
C PRO A 55 -7.37 -17.83 20.92
N THR A 56 -7.66 -19.02 21.43
CA THR A 56 -9.02 -19.60 21.46
C THR A 56 -9.93 -18.79 22.39
N SER A 57 -11.09 -18.36 21.89
CA SER A 57 -12.06 -17.59 22.66
C SER A 57 -13.50 -17.92 22.27
N SER A 58 -14.35 -18.18 23.26
CA SER A 58 -15.80 -18.32 23.08
C SER A 58 -16.53 -16.97 22.89
N LYS A 59 -15.83 -15.85 23.13
CA LYS A 59 -16.36 -14.49 22.96
C LYS A 59 -16.39 -14.02 21.49
N TYR A 60 -15.57 -14.59 20.62
CA TYR A 60 -15.52 -14.20 19.21
C TYR A 60 -16.86 -14.47 18.53
N ARG A 61 -17.30 -13.52 17.69
CA ARG A 61 -18.50 -13.67 16.82
C ARG A 61 -18.22 -13.27 15.37
N ILE A 62 -17.29 -12.35 15.14
CA ILE A 62 -16.85 -11.91 13.82
C ILE A 62 -15.36 -12.21 13.67
N LEU A 63 -14.96 -12.65 12.48
CA LEU A 63 -13.57 -12.69 12.02
C LEU A 63 -13.46 -11.74 10.82
N PHE A 64 -12.65 -10.70 10.96
CA PHE A 64 -12.28 -9.79 9.89
C PHE A 64 -10.85 -10.09 9.44
N ALA A 65 -10.61 -10.22 8.14
CA ALA A 65 -9.27 -10.45 7.60
C ALA A 65 -9.05 -9.74 6.28
N SER A 66 -7.79 -9.42 5.97
CA SER A 66 -7.40 -8.91 4.66
C SER A 66 -7.36 -10.00 3.59
N SER A 67 -7.49 -9.61 2.33
CA SER A 67 -7.38 -10.47 1.13
C SER A 67 -5.98 -11.05 0.88
N VAL A 68 -5.05 -10.90 1.83
CA VAL A 68 -3.75 -11.59 1.87
C VAL A 68 -3.88 -12.94 2.58
N LEU A 69 -4.85 -13.11 3.49
CA LEU A 69 -5.05 -14.38 4.20
C LEU A 69 -5.72 -15.41 3.27
N ASN A 70 -5.21 -16.65 3.24
CA ASN A 70 -6.04 -17.76 2.76
C ASN A 70 -7.05 -18.13 3.86
N LEU A 71 -8.20 -17.46 3.81
CA LEU A 71 -9.28 -17.61 4.80
C LEU A 71 -9.88 -19.03 4.76
N ALA A 72 -9.84 -19.70 3.61
CA ALA A 72 -10.34 -21.08 3.47
C ALA A 72 -9.47 -22.09 4.23
N GLU A 73 -8.14 -21.96 4.15
CA GLU A 73 -7.22 -22.76 4.97
C GLU A 73 -7.45 -22.52 6.46
N LEU A 74 -7.49 -21.26 6.91
CA LEU A 74 -7.66 -20.96 8.35
C LEU A 74 -9.02 -21.45 8.88
N ALA A 75 -10.10 -21.24 8.13
CA ALA A 75 -11.45 -21.68 8.54
C ALA A 75 -11.58 -23.22 8.61
N ALA A 76 -10.84 -23.95 7.78
CA ALA A 76 -10.78 -25.42 7.81
C ALA A 76 -9.89 -25.95 8.96
N LEU A 77 -8.73 -25.33 9.17
CA LEU A 77 -7.78 -25.70 10.24
C LEU A 77 -8.27 -25.31 11.64
N ARG A 78 -9.18 -24.33 11.74
CA ARG A 78 -9.79 -23.86 13.00
C ARG A 78 -11.33 -23.81 12.87
N PRO A 79 -12.04 -24.93 13.08
CA PRO A 79 -13.51 -24.96 13.04
C PRO A 79 -14.19 -24.02 14.05
N ASP A 80 -13.52 -23.68 15.15
CA ASP A 80 -13.95 -22.66 16.11
C ASP A 80 -13.92 -21.24 15.54
N LEU A 81 -13.08 -20.98 14.54
CA LEU A 81 -13.04 -19.73 13.77
C LEU A 81 -13.92 -19.82 12.50
N GLY A 82 -14.01 -20.99 11.86
CA GLY A 82 -14.83 -21.21 10.66
C GLY A 82 -16.33 -20.93 10.87
N LYS A 83 -16.84 -21.17 12.08
CA LYS A 83 -18.23 -20.85 12.49
C LYS A 83 -18.53 -19.36 12.73
N LEU A 84 -17.52 -18.49 12.77
CA LEU A 84 -17.69 -17.06 12.99
C LEU A 84 -18.26 -16.37 11.74
N LYS A 85 -18.83 -15.18 11.88
CA LYS A 85 -19.20 -14.35 10.72
C LYS A 85 -17.91 -13.82 10.06
N LYS A 86 -17.61 -14.25 8.84
CA LYS A 86 -16.33 -13.99 8.17
C LYS A 86 -16.41 -12.79 7.21
N VAL A 87 -15.68 -11.72 7.51
CA VAL A 87 -15.58 -10.52 6.66
C VAL A 87 -14.18 -10.49 6.03
N LEU A 88 -14.11 -10.39 4.71
CA LEU A 88 -12.87 -10.41 3.95
C LEU A 88 -12.68 -9.09 3.19
N TYR A 89 -11.65 -8.31 3.53
CA TYR A 89 -11.42 -6.98 2.98
C TYR A 89 -10.29 -6.93 1.94
N PHE A 90 -10.58 -6.39 0.75
CA PHE A 90 -9.67 -6.28 -0.39
C PHE A 90 -8.98 -4.91 -0.48
N HIS A 91 -7.69 -4.88 -0.10
CA HIS A 91 -6.78 -3.78 -0.44
C HIS A 91 -6.42 -3.82 -1.93
N GLU A 92 -6.15 -5.00 -2.48
CA GLU A 92 -5.91 -5.20 -3.91
C GLU A 92 -6.35 -6.60 -4.37
N ASN A 93 -6.76 -6.71 -5.64
CA ASN A 93 -7.13 -7.99 -6.22
C ASN A 93 -6.02 -8.56 -7.11
N GLN A 94 -5.66 -9.81 -6.84
CA GLN A 94 -4.56 -10.53 -7.48
C GLN A 94 -4.95 -11.13 -8.85
N LEU A 95 -6.10 -10.72 -9.41
CA LEU A 95 -6.57 -11.08 -10.76
C LEU A 95 -6.31 -9.95 -11.78
N ALA A 96 -6.47 -8.69 -11.37
CA ALA A 96 -6.33 -7.51 -12.21
C ALA A 96 -5.14 -6.59 -11.84
N TYR A 97 -4.42 -6.86 -10.73
CA TYR A 97 -3.16 -6.15 -10.41
C TYR A 97 -2.21 -6.16 -11.62
N PRO A 98 -1.57 -5.04 -12.00
CA PRO A 98 -0.71 -4.99 -13.17
C PRO A 98 0.60 -5.76 -12.97
N VAL A 99 0.96 -6.58 -13.95
CA VAL A 99 2.27 -7.25 -14.03
C VAL A 99 3.04 -6.72 -15.24
N GLN A 100 4.33 -6.40 -15.05
CA GLN A 100 5.17 -5.85 -16.12
C GLN A 100 5.54 -6.91 -17.17
N LYS A 101 5.49 -8.19 -16.80
CA LYS A 101 5.55 -9.36 -17.69
C LYS A 101 4.42 -10.30 -17.34
N CYS A 102 3.69 -10.79 -18.34
CA CYS A 102 2.52 -11.66 -18.11
C CYS A 102 2.89 -13.07 -17.57
N GLN A 103 4.14 -13.51 -17.80
CA GLN A 103 4.61 -14.86 -17.49
C GLN A 103 4.98 -15.11 -16.01
N GLU A 104 5.09 -14.06 -15.18
CA GLU A 104 5.54 -14.16 -13.78
C GLU A 104 4.38 -14.09 -12.75
N ARG A 105 3.11 -14.10 -13.21
CA ARG A 105 1.94 -14.06 -12.30
C ARG A 105 1.61 -15.45 -11.75
N ASP A 106 2.08 -15.72 -10.53
CA ASP A 106 1.71 -16.91 -9.78
C ASP A 106 0.18 -17.07 -9.64
N PHE A 107 -0.32 -18.21 -10.11
CA PHE A 107 -1.74 -18.59 -10.05
C PHE A 107 -2.24 -18.75 -8.60
N GLN A 108 -1.37 -19.12 -7.65
CA GLN A 108 -1.79 -19.39 -6.28
C GLN A 108 -2.42 -18.17 -5.60
N TYR A 109 -1.93 -16.94 -5.83
CA TYR A 109 -2.49 -15.76 -5.16
C TYR A 109 -3.91 -15.42 -5.61
N GLY A 110 -4.20 -15.50 -6.91
CA GLY A 110 -5.55 -15.30 -7.43
C GLY A 110 -6.50 -16.43 -7.02
N TYR A 111 -5.99 -17.66 -6.95
CA TYR A 111 -6.74 -18.82 -6.50
C TYR A 111 -7.10 -18.72 -5.00
N ASN A 112 -6.13 -18.39 -4.14
CA ASN A 112 -6.34 -18.20 -2.70
C ASN A 112 -7.36 -17.08 -2.40
N GLN A 113 -7.37 -15.99 -3.18
CA GLN A 113 -8.38 -14.94 -3.05
C GLN A 113 -9.79 -15.42 -3.46
N ILE A 114 -9.91 -16.24 -4.51
CA ILE A 114 -11.19 -16.84 -4.91
C ILE A 114 -11.70 -17.82 -3.84
N LEU A 115 -10.85 -18.71 -3.32
CA LEU A 115 -11.22 -19.61 -2.21
C LEU A 115 -11.67 -18.85 -0.97
N SER A 116 -10.93 -17.80 -0.60
CA SER A 116 -11.27 -16.94 0.53
C SER A 116 -12.61 -16.25 0.34
N CYS A 117 -12.91 -15.75 -0.87
CA CYS A 117 -14.23 -15.21 -1.24
C CYS A 117 -15.36 -16.25 -1.21
N LEU A 118 -15.08 -17.53 -1.44
CA LEU A 118 -16.09 -18.59 -1.35
C LEU A 118 -16.47 -18.87 0.11
N VAL A 119 -15.51 -18.95 1.03
CA VAL A 119 -15.77 -19.18 2.47
C VAL A 119 -16.20 -17.93 3.25
N ALA A 120 -15.87 -16.73 2.77
CA ALA A 120 -16.27 -15.48 3.42
C ALA A 120 -17.80 -15.31 3.41
N ASP A 121 -18.34 -14.76 4.50
CA ASP A 121 -19.75 -14.37 4.60
C ASP A 121 -20.04 -13.03 3.92
N VAL A 122 -19.08 -12.10 3.99
CA VAL A 122 -19.11 -10.77 3.37
C VAL A 122 -17.74 -10.50 2.77
N VAL A 123 -17.70 -10.01 1.54
CA VAL A 123 -16.47 -9.59 0.86
C VAL A 123 -16.54 -8.09 0.62
N VAL A 124 -15.56 -7.34 1.13
CA VAL A 124 -15.56 -5.88 1.12
C VAL A 124 -14.42 -5.40 0.23
N PHE A 125 -14.70 -4.50 -0.71
CA PHE A 125 -13.68 -3.92 -1.60
C PHE A 125 -13.51 -2.44 -1.34
N ASN A 126 -12.24 -1.98 -1.36
CA ASN A 126 -11.87 -0.58 -1.18
C ASN A 126 -12.36 0.41 -2.27
N SER A 127 -13.03 -0.09 -3.32
CA SER A 127 -13.54 0.66 -4.48
C SER A 127 -14.43 -0.21 -5.37
N ALA A 128 -15.29 0.41 -6.19
CA ALA A 128 -16.15 -0.31 -7.12
C ALA A 128 -15.33 -0.96 -8.26
N PHE A 129 -14.29 -0.29 -8.75
CA PHE A 129 -13.37 -0.83 -9.74
C PHE A 129 -12.62 -2.06 -9.23
N ASN A 130 -12.16 -2.09 -7.97
CA ASN A 130 -11.48 -3.26 -7.42
C ASN A 130 -12.43 -4.48 -7.37
N MET A 131 -13.69 -4.28 -6.95
CA MET A 131 -14.74 -5.29 -6.97
C MET A 131 -15.04 -5.80 -8.39
N GLU A 132 -15.36 -4.89 -9.31
CA GLU A 132 -15.78 -5.27 -10.67
C GLU A 132 -14.63 -5.86 -11.50
N SER A 133 -13.39 -5.39 -11.32
CA SER A 133 -12.22 -5.94 -12.01
C SER A 133 -11.83 -7.32 -11.48
N PHE A 134 -12.01 -7.60 -10.19
CA PHE A 134 -11.89 -8.94 -9.63
C PHE A 134 -12.96 -9.88 -10.22
N LEU A 135 -14.25 -9.56 -10.01
CA LEU A 135 -15.38 -10.41 -10.37
C LEU A 135 -15.36 -10.81 -11.85
N LYS A 136 -15.26 -9.83 -12.77
CA LYS A 136 -15.23 -10.04 -14.23
C LYS A 136 -13.97 -10.76 -14.72
N SER A 137 -12.94 -10.90 -13.88
CA SER A 137 -11.72 -11.63 -14.20
C SER A 137 -11.77 -13.10 -13.77
N ILE A 138 -12.63 -13.49 -12.80
CA ILE A 138 -12.71 -14.86 -12.28
C ILE A 138 -12.92 -15.87 -13.42
N GLY A 139 -13.89 -15.64 -14.29
CA GLY A 139 -14.20 -16.52 -15.43
C GLY A 139 -13.14 -16.58 -16.53
N LYS A 140 -12.18 -15.64 -16.55
CA LYS A 140 -10.98 -15.70 -17.40
C LYS A 140 -9.85 -16.44 -16.69
N PHE A 141 -9.65 -16.14 -15.41
CA PHE A 141 -8.62 -16.73 -14.57
C PHE A 141 -8.79 -18.25 -14.39
N MET A 142 -10.03 -18.73 -14.21
CA MET A 142 -10.34 -20.17 -14.17
C MET A 142 -10.04 -20.93 -15.48
N LYS A 143 -9.83 -20.24 -16.61
CA LYS A 143 -9.39 -20.89 -17.87
C LYS A 143 -7.90 -21.25 -17.89
N LEU A 144 -7.12 -20.75 -16.93
CA LEU A 144 -5.70 -21.12 -16.75
C LEU A 144 -5.55 -22.52 -16.11
N ILE A 145 -6.57 -23.02 -15.41
CA ILE A 145 -6.59 -24.40 -14.94
C ILE A 145 -6.67 -25.32 -16.19
N PRO A 146 -5.81 -26.34 -16.35
CA PRO A 146 -5.79 -27.16 -17.56
C PRO A 146 -7.14 -27.82 -17.88
N ASP A 147 -7.80 -28.39 -16.87
CA ASP A 147 -9.02 -29.19 -16.99
C ASP A 147 -9.92 -29.03 -15.74
N HIS A 148 -11.11 -29.66 -15.71
CA HIS A 148 -12.05 -29.68 -14.58
C HIS A 148 -12.40 -28.28 -14.03
N ARG A 149 -12.47 -27.29 -14.94
CA ARG A 149 -12.60 -25.85 -14.64
C ARG A 149 -13.92 -25.52 -13.92
N PRO A 150 -13.87 -24.92 -12.71
CA PRO A 150 -15.07 -24.41 -12.04
C PRO A 150 -15.82 -23.36 -12.86
N LYS A 151 -17.15 -23.37 -12.76
CA LYS A 151 -18.07 -22.43 -13.43
C LYS A 151 -18.80 -21.58 -12.39
N ASP A 152 -19.45 -20.52 -12.85
CA ASP A 152 -20.37 -19.67 -12.06
C ASP A 152 -19.85 -19.06 -10.76
N LEU A 153 -18.54 -19.12 -10.47
CA LEU A 153 -17.97 -18.60 -9.22
C LEU A 153 -18.28 -17.11 -8.99
N GLU A 154 -18.36 -16.29 -10.05
CA GLU A 154 -18.82 -14.90 -9.95
C GLU A 154 -20.25 -14.81 -9.39
N ARG A 155 -21.18 -15.69 -9.83
CA ARG A 155 -22.58 -15.72 -9.37
C ARG A 155 -22.69 -16.12 -7.89
N ILE A 156 -21.74 -16.90 -7.37
CA ILE A 156 -21.67 -17.32 -5.96
C ILE A 156 -21.05 -16.22 -5.09
N ILE A 157 -20.04 -15.52 -5.60
CA ILE A 157 -19.28 -14.51 -4.83
C ILE A 157 -19.98 -13.14 -4.85
N ARG A 158 -20.46 -12.68 -6.01
CA ARG A 158 -21.04 -11.34 -6.24
C ARG A 158 -22.14 -10.94 -5.24
N PRO A 159 -23.08 -11.80 -4.80
CA PRO A 159 -24.10 -11.42 -3.81
C PRO A 159 -23.54 -11.11 -2.42
N LYS A 160 -22.29 -11.51 -2.13
CA LYS A 160 -21.60 -11.24 -0.86
C LYS A 160 -20.68 -10.02 -0.94
N CYS A 161 -20.53 -9.41 -2.13
CA CYS A 161 -19.62 -8.30 -2.36
C CYS A 161 -20.26 -6.94 -2.00
N GLN A 162 -19.49 -6.11 -1.31
CA GLN A 162 -19.84 -4.73 -0.96
C GLN A 162 -18.64 -3.80 -1.20
N VAL A 163 -18.90 -2.50 -1.35
CA VAL A 163 -17.85 -1.48 -1.50
C VAL A 163 -17.82 -0.61 -0.24
N LEU A 164 -16.69 -0.63 0.46
CA LEU A 164 -16.38 0.30 1.55
C LEU A 164 -15.05 0.95 1.20
N TYR A 165 -15.09 2.24 0.86
CA TYR A 165 -13.90 2.96 0.42
C TYR A 165 -12.81 3.01 1.50
N PHE A 166 -11.54 2.91 1.10
CA PHE A 166 -10.42 2.97 2.03
C PHE A 166 -10.48 4.26 2.86
N PRO A 167 -10.47 4.17 4.21
CA PRO A 167 -10.60 5.32 5.09
C PRO A 167 -9.32 6.16 5.08
N VAL A 168 -9.43 7.43 4.71
CA VAL A 168 -8.29 8.37 4.67
C VAL A 168 -8.43 9.38 5.81
N ARG A 169 -7.60 9.23 6.84
CA ARG A 169 -7.39 10.27 7.87
C ARG A 169 -6.57 11.41 7.26
N PHE A 170 -7.21 12.53 6.97
CA PHE A 170 -6.54 13.72 6.44
C PHE A 170 -5.84 14.48 7.58
N PRO A 171 -4.51 14.69 7.53
CA PRO A 171 -3.80 15.47 8.54
C PRO A 171 -4.13 16.96 8.40
N ASP A 172 -4.20 17.70 9.53
CA ASP A 172 -4.25 19.15 9.46
C ASP A 172 -2.91 19.72 8.99
N VAL A 173 -2.92 20.18 7.73
CA VAL A 173 -1.80 20.82 7.04
C VAL A 173 -2.00 22.32 6.89
N SER A 174 -3.00 22.92 7.54
CA SER A 174 -3.29 24.37 7.49
C SER A 174 -2.04 25.21 7.77
N ARG A 175 -1.36 24.94 8.88
CA ARG A 175 -0.08 25.56 9.30
C ARG A 175 1.08 25.42 8.32
N PHE A 176 0.99 24.55 7.32
CA PHE A 176 2.00 24.34 6.28
C PHE A 176 1.55 24.80 4.89
N MET A 177 0.28 25.20 4.73
CA MET A 177 -0.22 25.74 3.48
C MET A 177 0.11 27.22 3.35
N PRO A 178 0.73 27.68 2.25
CA PRO A 178 0.82 29.10 1.93
C PRO A 178 -0.57 29.75 1.91
N GLU A 179 -0.67 31.03 2.23
CA GLU A 179 -1.94 31.78 2.28
C GLU A 179 -2.80 31.62 1.02
N HIS A 180 -2.15 31.63 -0.17
CA HIS A 180 -2.83 31.44 -1.45
C HIS A 180 -3.39 30.03 -1.67
N LYS A 181 -2.99 29.04 -0.85
CA LYS A 181 -3.62 27.71 -0.73
C LYS A 181 -4.67 27.69 0.38
N LEU A 182 -4.41 28.28 1.55
CA LEU A 182 -5.40 28.39 2.64
C LEU A 182 -6.70 29.06 2.18
N ALA A 183 -6.59 30.21 1.51
CA ALA A 183 -7.72 30.95 0.93
C ALA A 183 -8.45 30.20 -0.22
N ARG A 184 -7.93 29.05 -0.66
CA ARG A 184 -8.60 28.11 -1.58
C ARG A 184 -9.19 26.92 -0.83
N LEU A 185 -8.48 26.37 0.16
CA LEU A 185 -8.99 25.28 1.00
C LEU A 185 -10.28 25.71 1.72
N GLY A 186 -10.30 26.92 2.27
CA GLY A 186 -11.50 27.53 2.85
C GLY A 186 -12.66 27.69 1.85
N LYS A 187 -12.38 27.86 0.55
CA LYS A 187 -13.42 27.89 -0.51
C LYS A 187 -13.90 26.49 -0.93
N VAL A 188 -13.04 25.47 -0.83
CA VAL A 188 -13.43 24.06 -1.09
C VAL A 188 -14.25 23.49 0.07
N ILE A 189 -13.89 23.84 1.31
CA ILE A 189 -14.59 23.39 2.53
C ILE A 189 -15.86 24.22 2.79
N GLY A 190 -15.77 25.56 2.69
CA GLY A 190 -16.86 26.48 3.00
C GLY A 190 -18.10 26.33 2.10
N VAL A 191 -17.94 25.85 0.87
CA VAL A 191 -19.06 25.51 -0.04
C VAL A 191 -19.97 24.40 0.52
N LYS A 192 -19.56 23.70 1.58
CA LYS A 192 -20.36 22.67 2.27
C LYS A 192 -20.99 23.11 3.61
N ARG A 193 -20.85 24.38 4.04
CA ARG A 193 -21.36 24.88 5.32
C ARG A 193 -22.39 26.01 5.19
N ASN A 194 -23.36 25.83 4.29
CA ASN A 194 -24.65 26.54 4.34
C ASN A 194 -25.74 25.52 4.71
N GLY A 195 -26.15 25.57 5.97
CA GLY A 195 -27.03 24.61 6.63
C GLY A 195 -26.76 24.66 8.13
N ASP A 196 -27.80 25.00 8.88
CA ASP A 196 -27.90 24.96 10.35
C ASP A 196 -26.79 25.70 11.14
N ALA A 197 -27.03 27.00 11.34
CA ALA A 197 -26.31 27.79 12.33
C ALA A 197 -26.87 27.51 13.73
N TYR A 198 -26.08 26.84 14.58
CA TYR A 198 -26.24 26.92 16.02
C TYR A 198 -25.28 27.97 16.57
N GLN A 199 -25.84 29.04 17.12
CA GLN A 199 -25.10 29.96 18.00
C GLN A 199 -24.88 29.27 19.35
N SER A 200 -23.70 29.47 19.92
CA SER A 200 -23.50 29.39 21.36
C SER A 200 -22.75 30.63 21.78
N GLU A 201 -23.34 31.42 22.67
CA GLU A 201 -22.66 32.54 23.31
C GLU A 201 -21.63 32.02 24.33
N GLY A 202 -20.71 32.90 24.74
CA GLY A 202 -19.56 32.53 25.58
C GLY A 202 -18.77 33.74 26.08
N LEU A 203 -19.40 34.54 26.94
CA LEU A 203 -18.78 35.64 27.71
C LEU A 203 -18.26 35.10 29.08
N PRO A 204 -17.42 35.82 29.84
CA PRO A 204 -16.00 35.93 29.50
C PRO A 204 -15.03 35.75 30.69
N GLY A 205 -13.80 35.29 30.39
CA GLY A 205 -12.58 35.70 31.09
C GLY A 205 -12.25 35.11 32.48
N GLN A 206 -10.98 34.72 32.64
CA GLN A 206 -10.19 35.01 33.84
C GLN A 206 -8.72 35.17 33.45
N GLN A 207 -7.96 36.00 34.19
CA GLN A 207 -6.61 36.42 33.83
C GLN A 207 -5.50 35.65 34.56
N GLU A 208 -4.38 35.54 33.85
CA GLU A 208 -3.00 35.63 34.31
C GLU A 208 -2.62 35.26 35.76
N SER A 209 -1.68 34.32 35.89
CA SER A 209 -0.62 34.42 36.90
C SER A 209 0.73 34.15 36.24
N ARG A 210 1.63 35.15 36.24
CA ARG A 210 2.92 35.12 35.54
C ARG A 210 4.05 35.20 36.57
N ALA A 211 4.93 34.21 36.60
CA ALA A 211 6.11 34.17 37.49
C ALA A 211 7.38 33.83 36.70
N VAL A 212 8.52 34.44 37.09
CA VAL A 212 9.80 34.34 36.37
C VAL A 212 10.96 34.38 37.36
N MET A 213 11.83 33.37 37.33
CA MET A 213 13.25 33.30 37.80
C MET A 213 13.65 31.81 37.87
N LYS A 214 14.92 31.38 37.95
CA LYS A 214 16.18 31.75 37.25
C LYS A 214 17.27 30.78 37.79
N THR A 215 18.15 30.28 36.91
CA THR A 215 19.56 29.86 37.17
C THR A 215 19.95 29.07 38.43
N SER A 216 20.54 27.87 38.25
CA SER A 216 21.90 27.54 38.76
C SER A 216 22.40 26.17 38.25
N ASP A 217 23.70 26.08 37.94
CA ASP A 217 24.41 24.87 37.47
C ASP A 217 24.90 23.97 38.62
N ALA A 218 25.14 22.66 38.34
CA ALA A 218 26.23 21.86 38.92
C ALA A 218 26.34 20.44 38.29
N HIS A 219 27.55 20.07 37.84
CA HIS A 219 28.04 18.69 37.68
C HIS A 219 29.27 18.51 38.59
N PRO A 220 29.56 17.29 39.08
CA PRO A 220 30.66 16.45 38.55
C PRO A 220 30.13 15.08 38.01
N GLU A 221 30.76 14.35 37.09
CA GLU A 221 32.05 13.59 37.13
C GLU A 221 32.10 12.43 38.15
N SER A 222 32.69 11.25 37.88
CA SER A 222 33.35 10.70 36.67
C SER A 222 33.36 9.14 36.70
N GLY A 223 33.83 8.48 35.63
CA GLY A 223 34.07 7.02 35.61
C GLY A 223 34.34 6.43 34.22
N LEU A 224 35.61 6.23 33.86
CA LEU A 224 36.05 5.67 32.55
C LEU A 224 36.49 4.21 32.68
N CYS A 225 36.28 3.39 31.63
CA CYS A 225 37.36 2.70 30.88
C CYS A 225 36.84 1.66 29.88
N GLU A 226 37.39 1.70 28.67
CA GLU A 226 37.51 0.57 27.72
C GLU A 226 39.02 0.24 27.62
N PRO A 227 39.47 -0.99 27.25
CA PRO A 227 39.51 -1.37 25.83
C PRO A 227 39.39 -2.88 25.48
N GLN A 228 39.31 -3.13 24.16
CA GLN A 228 39.48 -4.41 23.43
C GLN A 228 40.99 -4.71 23.13
N PRO A 229 41.42 -5.78 22.39
CA PRO A 229 40.84 -7.11 22.05
C PRO A 229 41.83 -8.30 22.29
N GLY A 230 41.47 -9.56 21.94
CA GLY A 230 42.41 -10.69 21.87
C GLY A 230 41.84 -12.04 21.34
N LEU A 231 42.68 -12.91 20.75
CA LEU A 231 42.33 -14.24 20.18
C LEU A 231 43.08 -15.39 20.90
N CYS A 232 42.50 -16.61 20.97
CA CYS A 232 43.16 -17.85 20.47
C CYS A 232 42.32 -19.16 20.49
N THR A 233 42.84 -20.12 19.71
CA THR A 233 42.54 -21.54 19.36
C THR A 233 42.33 -22.53 20.54
N THR A 234 41.85 -23.79 20.39
CA THR A 234 42.12 -24.93 19.43
C THR A 234 40.86 -25.76 19.08
N GLN A 235 40.67 -26.32 17.86
CA GLN A 235 41.19 -27.60 17.26
C GLN A 235 40.90 -28.86 18.11
N HIS A 236 40.49 -30.04 17.59
CA HIS A 236 40.64 -30.77 16.30
C HIS A 236 39.31 -31.53 15.92
N GLU A 237 39.09 -32.29 14.83
CA GLU A 237 39.55 -32.39 13.41
C GLU A 237 38.75 -33.55 12.70
N GLY A 238 38.78 -33.69 11.34
CA GLY A 238 38.23 -34.88 10.63
C GLY A 238 37.87 -34.68 9.14
N LEU A 239 38.62 -35.30 8.21
CA LEU A 239 38.48 -35.25 6.73
C LEU A 239 38.38 -36.70 6.14
N PRO A 240 38.31 -36.99 4.80
CA PRO A 240 38.59 -36.15 3.61
C PRO A 240 37.59 -36.22 2.44
N SER A 241 37.91 -35.50 1.34
CA SER A 241 37.34 -35.64 -0.01
C SER A 241 38.39 -36.18 -1.00
N PRO A 242 38.03 -36.44 -2.27
CA PRO A 242 38.96 -36.31 -3.41
C PRO A 242 38.49 -35.29 -4.46
N ALA A 243 39.39 -34.80 -5.32
CA ALA A 243 39.12 -33.75 -6.32
C ALA A 243 40.01 -33.86 -7.59
N ALA A 244 39.48 -33.43 -8.75
CA ALA A 244 40.13 -33.15 -10.05
C ALA A 244 39.03 -32.74 -11.07
N ALA A 245 39.24 -32.05 -12.21
CA ALA A 245 40.26 -31.12 -12.72
C ALA A 245 39.63 -30.39 -13.97
N PRO A 246 40.16 -29.25 -14.47
CA PRO A 246 39.45 -28.40 -15.45
C PRO A 246 39.75 -28.69 -16.93
N VAL A 247 38.93 -28.14 -17.83
CA VAL A 247 39.11 -28.17 -19.31
C VAL A 247 38.78 -26.78 -19.91
N GLN A 248 39.51 -26.37 -20.96
CA GLN A 248 39.27 -25.17 -21.78
C GLN A 248 39.00 -25.56 -23.25
N ALA A 249 38.17 -24.77 -23.94
CA ALA A 249 38.08 -24.60 -25.39
C ALA A 249 37.31 -23.28 -25.63
N GLU A 250 37.93 -22.22 -26.17
CA GLU A 250 38.16 -21.92 -27.60
C GLU A 250 36.92 -21.45 -28.37
N ALA A 251 37.14 -20.51 -29.30
CA ALA A 251 36.13 -19.85 -30.11
C ALA A 251 36.66 -19.60 -31.54
N PRO A 252 35.79 -19.47 -32.56
CA PRO A 252 36.18 -19.02 -33.89
C PRO A 252 35.72 -17.58 -34.20
N GLU A 253 36.54 -16.85 -34.95
CA GLU A 253 36.21 -15.53 -35.50
C GLU A 253 35.39 -15.62 -36.79
N SER A 254 34.73 -14.54 -37.18
CA SER A 254 34.41 -14.23 -38.58
C SER A 254 34.33 -12.70 -38.77
N THR A 255 34.65 -12.21 -39.97
CA THR A 255 35.32 -10.90 -40.11
C THR A 255 34.63 -9.93 -41.08
N ASN A 256 34.49 -8.67 -40.64
CA ASN A 256 34.46 -7.45 -41.47
C ASN A 256 33.30 -7.23 -42.49
N PRO A 257 33.16 -6.03 -43.07
CA PRO A 257 33.22 -4.70 -42.44
C PRO A 257 32.08 -3.76 -42.89
N CYS A 258 31.93 -2.58 -42.28
CA CYS A 258 31.86 -1.32 -43.04
C CYS A 258 31.98 -0.07 -42.14
N GLN A 259 32.40 1.03 -42.76
CA GLN A 259 32.80 2.30 -42.14
C GLN A 259 31.59 3.13 -41.65
N GLY A 260 31.84 4.05 -40.71
CA GLY A 260 30.85 5.05 -40.26
C GLY A 260 31.09 6.43 -40.87
N GLU A 261 30.09 7.30 -40.76
CA GLU A 261 30.22 8.74 -41.02
C GLU A 261 29.78 9.56 -39.81
N ASP A 262 30.44 10.70 -39.62
CA ASP A 262 30.21 11.61 -38.51
C ASP A 262 28.92 12.42 -38.70
N LYS A 263 28.17 12.65 -37.61
CA LYS A 263 27.11 13.67 -37.56
C LYS A 263 26.88 14.14 -36.13
N GLN A 264 27.64 15.17 -35.77
CA GLN A 264 27.51 15.93 -34.54
C GLN A 264 26.05 16.34 -34.29
N ARG A 265 25.38 15.65 -33.36
CA ARG A 265 24.17 16.13 -32.71
C ARG A 265 24.52 16.48 -31.28
N LEU A 266 24.31 17.75 -30.92
CA LEU A 266 24.43 18.25 -29.55
C LEU A 266 23.30 17.67 -28.68
N THR A 267 23.45 16.41 -28.28
CA THR A 267 22.63 15.79 -27.24
C THR A 267 23.00 16.39 -25.89
N PHE A 268 22.18 17.34 -25.43
CA PHE A 268 22.24 17.88 -24.08
C PHE A 268 21.94 16.76 -23.07
N ASN A 269 22.98 16.05 -22.64
CA ASN A 269 22.85 14.79 -21.93
C ASN A 269 22.67 15.04 -20.43
N LEU A 270 21.42 15.03 -19.98
CA LEU A 270 21.02 15.42 -18.62
C LEU A 270 21.58 14.51 -17.51
N SER A 271 22.14 13.35 -17.88
CA SER A 271 22.81 12.40 -16.98
C SER A 271 23.88 13.06 -16.10
N ASN A 272 24.69 13.94 -16.69
CA ASN A 272 25.92 14.43 -16.07
C ASN A 272 25.68 15.53 -15.01
N ILE A 273 24.45 16.02 -14.88
CA ILE A 273 24.04 16.96 -13.81
C ILE A 273 23.47 16.20 -12.59
N LEU A 274 23.08 14.93 -12.77
CA LEU A 274 22.49 14.09 -11.71
C LEU A 274 23.48 13.06 -11.13
N SER A 275 24.65 12.87 -11.74
CA SER A 275 25.68 11.92 -11.31
C SER A 275 26.53 12.38 -10.11
N GLY A 276 26.19 13.48 -9.45
CA GLY A 276 26.97 14.10 -8.37
C GLY A 276 26.59 13.68 -6.94
N LEU A 277 25.50 12.93 -6.76
CA LEU A 277 25.06 12.42 -5.45
C LEU A 277 24.52 11.00 -5.62
N ASP A 278 24.89 10.10 -4.69
CA ASP A 278 24.56 8.67 -4.74
C ASP A 278 23.09 8.38 -4.32
N TYR A 279 22.16 8.98 -5.06
CA TYR A 279 20.76 8.61 -5.02
C TYR A 279 20.58 7.27 -5.74
N GLN A 280 20.73 6.18 -4.98
CA GLN A 280 20.24 4.86 -5.35
C GLN A 280 18.89 5.00 -6.06
N GLN A 281 18.77 4.41 -7.26
CA GLN A 281 17.52 4.41 -8.02
C GLN A 281 16.48 3.52 -7.33
N ARG A 282 15.88 4.04 -6.25
CA ARG A 282 14.63 3.52 -5.72
C ARG A 282 13.59 3.75 -6.82
N PRO A 283 13.08 2.70 -7.50
CA PRO A 283 12.00 2.89 -8.46
C PRO A 283 10.85 3.56 -7.72
N LEU A 284 10.14 4.47 -8.41
CA LEU A 284 9.06 5.26 -7.80
C LEU A 284 8.17 4.32 -6.98
N HIS A 285 8.25 4.42 -5.64
CA HIS A 285 7.63 3.43 -4.76
C HIS A 285 6.16 3.31 -5.12
N ILE A 286 5.59 2.11 -5.00
CA ILE A 286 4.16 1.86 -5.27
C ILE A 286 3.36 2.65 -4.22
N ALA A 287 3.11 3.91 -4.54
CA ALA A 287 2.34 4.84 -3.74
C ALA A 287 0.89 4.42 -3.90
N TRP A 288 0.42 3.65 -2.91
CA TRP A 288 -0.96 3.19 -2.80
C TRP A 288 -1.94 4.35 -3.02
N PRO A 289 -3.12 4.13 -3.63
CA PRO A 289 -4.04 5.20 -4.03
C PRO A 289 -4.38 6.24 -2.95
N HIS A 290 -4.41 5.84 -1.67
CA HIS A 290 -4.66 6.76 -0.55
C HIS A 290 -3.60 7.87 -0.42
N ARG A 291 -2.31 7.59 -0.64
CA ARG A 291 -1.23 8.60 -0.58
C ARG A 291 -1.36 9.67 -1.66
N TRP A 292 -1.92 9.31 -2.83
CA TRP A 292 -2.27 10.30 -3.86
C TRP A 292 -3.47 11.15 -3.44
N ILE A 293 -4.47 10.57 -2.76
CA ILE A 293 -5.62 11.30 -2.21
C ILE A 293 -5.17 12.30 -1.12
N GLU A 294 -4.27 11.89 -0.23
CA GLU A 294 -3.63 12.77 0.77
C GLU A 294 -2.86 13.92 0.11
N ALA A 295 -1.97 13.64 -0.85
CA ALA A 295 -1.21 14.67 -1.56
C ALA A 295 -2.12 15.67 -2.29
N VAL A 296 -3.22 15.21 -2.87
CA VAL A 296 -4.21 16.05 -3.56
C VAL A 296 -5.03 16.90 -2.57
N HIS A 297 -5.32 16.38 -1.37
CA HIS A 297 -5.88 17.20 -0.28
C HIS A 297 -4.90 18.31 0.14
N CYS A 298 -3.60 18.03 0.18
CA CYS A 298 -2.54 19.04 0.37
C CYS A 298 -2.35 20.03 -0.82
N GLY A 299 -3.23 19.95 -1.83
CA GLY A 299 -3.21 20.82 -3.01
C GLY A 299 -2.05 20.53 -3.95
N CYS A 300 -1.66 19.26 -4.11
CA CYS A 300 -0.85 18.79 -5.23
C CYS A 300 -1.75 18.44 -6.43
N TYR A 301 -1.21 18.54 -7.65
CA TYR A 301 -1.89 18.08 -8.86
C TYR A 301 -1.74 16.56 -8.97
N PRO A 302 -2.82 15.77 -9.16
CA PRO A 302 -2.68 14.33 -9.37
C PRO A 302 -2.14 14.07 -10.78
N LEU A 303 -0.89 13.61 -10.90
CA LEU A 303 -0.35 13.07 -12.14
C LEU A 303 0.03 11.61 -11.90
N CYS A 304 -0.93 10.71 -12.12
CA CYS A 304 -0.87 9.33 -11.64
C CYS A 304 -0.73 8.33 -12.81
N PRO A 305 0.04 7.24 -12.65
CA PRO A 305 0.07 6.17 -13.65
C PRO A 305 -1.25 5.42 -13.67
N LYS A 306 -1.89 5.34 -14.86
CA LYS A 306 -3.20 4.71 -15.11
C LYS A 306 -3.32 3.28 -14.59
N ALA A 307 -2.21 2.56 -14.51
CA ALA A 307 -2.17 1.18 -14.05
C ALA A 307 -2.22 1.00 -12.52
N LEU A 308 -1.86 2.02 -11.73
CA LEU A 308 -1.71 1.91 -10.26
C LEU A 308 -2.77 2.69 -9.46
N VAL A 309 -3.77 3.27 -10.12
CA VAL A 309 -4.88 3.98 -9.45
C VAL A 309 -6.22 3.64 -10.10
N TYR A 310 -7.29 3.63 -9.30
CA TYR A 310 -8.63 3.33 -9.80
C TYR A 310 -9.20 4.51 -10.61
N PRO A 311 -9.75 4.29 -11.82
CA PRO A 311 -10.28 5.36 -12.67
C PRO A 311 -11.42 6.19 -12.05
N GLU A 312 -12.16 5.62 -11.09
CA GLU A 312 -13.19 6.34 -10.32
C GLU A 312 -12.63 7.33 -9.30
N ILE A 313 -11.38 7.15 -8.88
CA ILE A 313 -10.66 8.10 -8.01
C ILE A 313 -10.12 9.25 -8.86
N PHE A 314 -9.41 8.95 -9.96
CA PHE A 314 -8.73 9.97 -10.77
C PHE A 314 -9.20 9.94 -12.23
N PRO A 315 -9.97 10.96 -12.68
CA PRO A 315 -10.31 11.18 -14.09
C PRO A 315 -9.11 11.19 -15.05
N ALA A 316 -9.35 10.89 -16.32
CA ALA A 316 -8.30 10.67 -17.34
C ALA A 316 -7.35 11.86 -17.58
N GLU A 317 -7.76 13.09 -17.25
CA GLU A 317 -6.89 14.29 -17.27
C GLU A 317 -5.70 14.22 -16.29
N TYR A 318 -5.81 13.37 -15.25
CA TYR A 318 -4.77 13.09 -14.26
C TYR A 318 -3.93 11.85 -14.61
N LEU A 319 -4.44 10.97 -15.48
CA LEU A 319 -3.84 9.65 -15.74
C LEU A 319 -2.88 9.63 -16.94
N TYR A 320 -1.69 9.05 -16.78
CA TYR A 320 -0.77 8.73 -17.88
C TYR A 320 -0.58 7.22 -18.04
N SER A 321 -0.35 6.76 -19.28
CA SER A 321 -0.23 5.34 -19.61
C SER A 321 1.18 4.92 -20.02
N THR A 322 2.02 5.87 -20.47
CA THR A 322 3.39 5.60 -20.96
C THR A 322 4.39 6.66 -20.46
N PRO A 323 5.71 6.39 -20.48
CA PRO A 323 6.74 7.37 -20.10
C PRO A 323 6.73 8.63 -20.99
N GLU A 324 6.42 8.50 -22.27
CA GLU A 324 6.37 9.62 -23.23
C GLU A 324 5.17 10.52 -22.94
N GLN A 325 4.03 9.94 -22.53
CA GLN A 325 2.87 10.70 -22.09
C GLN A 325 3.14 11.45 -20.78
N LEU A 326 3.87 10.83 -19.84
CA LEU A 326 4.35 11.48 -18.61
C LEU A 326 5.28 12.66 -18.95
N PHE A 327 6.33 12.43 -19.74
CA PHE A 327 7.28 13.45 -20.16
C PHE A 327 6.60 14.62 -20.88
N LYS A 328 5.68 14.33 -21.82
CA LYS A 328 4.92 15.36 -22.55
C LYS A 328 4.03 16.20 -21.63
N ARG A 329 3.43 15.60 -20.59
CA ARG A 329 2.65 16.34 -19.57
C ARG A 329 3.56 17.20 -18.69
N LEU A 330 4.67 16.66 -18.19
CA LEU A 330 5.65 17.40 -17.38
C LEU A 330 6.25 18.59 -18.17
N GLN A 331 6.64 18.38 -19.43
CA GLN A 331 7.15 19.46 -20.28
C GLN A 331 6.10 20.57 -20.51
N ASN A 332 4.82 20.20 -20.67
CA ASN A 332 3.72 21.18 -20.75
C ASN A 332 3.51 21.93 -19.43
N PHE A 333 3.67 21.27 -18.28
CA PHE A 333 3.60 21.92 -16.96
C PHE A 333 4.76 22.91 -16.74
N CYS A 334 5.98 22.58 -17.16
CA CYS A 334 7.11 23.51 -17.13
C CYS A 334 6.88 24.72 -18.05
N LYS A 335 6.30 24.51 -19.24
CA LYS A 335 5.97 25.58 -20.20
C LYS A 335 4.76 26.42 -19.78
N ARG A 336 3.84 25.88 -18.96
CA ARG A 336 2.57 26.51 -18.57
C ARG A 336 2.25 26.25 -17.08
N PRO A 337 3.07 26.76 -16.14
CA PRO A 337 2.95 26.43 -14.71
C PRO A 337 1.61 26.84 -14.10
N ASP A 338 0.93 27.84 -14.67
CA ASP A 338 -0.43 28.24 -14.27
C ASP A 338 -1.47 27.12 -14.35
N ILE A 339 -1.34 26.15 -15.27
CA ILE A 339 -2.27 25.02 -15.36
C ILE A 339 -2.28 24.24 -14.04
N VAL A 340 -1.09 24.02 -13.47
CA VAL A 340 -0.90 23.31 -12.20
C VAL A 340 -1.18 24.24 -11.02
N ARG A 341 -0.65 25.47 -11.04
CA ARG A 341 -0.75 26.46 -9.94
C ARG A 341 -2.16 27.03 -9.74
N ARG A 342 -3.02 27.00 -10.75
CA ARG A 342 -4.44 27.42 -10.67
C ARG A 342 -5.40 26.23 -10.61
N HIS A 343 -4.89 25.00 -10.58
CA HIS A 343 -5.71 23.80 -10.53
C HIS A 343 -6.57 23.75 -9.27
N LEU A 344 -7.82 23.32 -9.44
CA LEU A 344 -8.72 22.90 -8.36
C LEU A 344 -9.24 21.52 -8.75
N TYR A 345 -8.94 20.52 -7.92
CA TYR A 345 -9.31 19.14 -8.18
C TYR A 345 -10.81 18.95 -7.96
N LYS A 346 -11.57 18.88 -9.05
CA LYS A 346 -13.04 18.83 -9.06
C LYS A 346 -13.57 17.44 -8.72
N ARG A 347 -13.27 16.92 -7.52
CA ARG A 347 -13.89 15.67 -7.06
C ARG A 347 -15.37 15.90 -6.79
N ARG A 348 -16.23 15.20 -7.54
CA ARG A 348 -17.53 14.78 -7.00
C ARG A 348 -17.23 13.77 -5.89
N PHE A 349 -17.01 14.27 -4.68
CA PHE A 349 -17.23 13.44 -3.49
C PHE A 349 -18.72 13.13 -3.47
N ALA A 350 -19.09 11.93 -3.93
CA ALA A 350 -20.37 11.36 -3.57
C ALA A 350 -20.42 11.36 -2.03
N ALA A 351 -21.35 12.13 -1.47
CA ALA A 351 -21.64 11.99 -0.06
C ALA A 351 -22.20 10.58 0.13
N VAL A 352 -21.59 9.80 1.01
CA VAL A 352 -22.28 8.65 1.59
C VAL A 352 -23.34 9.25 2.51
N ALA A 353 -24.52 9.51 1.94
CA ALA A 353 -25.72 9.68 2.75
C ALA A 353 -25.97 8.32 3.43
N GLY A 354 -26.13 8.34 4.75
CA GLY A 354 -26.40 7.12 5.50
C GLY A 354 -27.81 6.59 5.20
N SER A 355 -27.89 5.29 4.93
CA SER A 355 -29.12 4.49 4.85
C SER A 355 -28.78 3.03 5.08
#